data_AF-A0A1U7GQ22-F1
#
_entry.id   AF-A0A1U7GQ22-F1
#
_cell.length_a   1.000
_cell.length_b   1.000
_cell.length_c   1.000
_cell.angle_alpha   90.00
_cell.angle_beta   90.00
_cell.angle_gamma   90.00
#
_symmetry.space_group_name_H-M   'P 1'
#
loop_
_entity.id
_entity.type
_entity.pdbx_description
1 polymer ?
#
loop_
_entity_poly.entity_id
_entity_poly.type
_entity_poly.pdbx_seq_one_letter_code
_entity_poly.pdbx_strand_id
1 'polypeptide(L)'
;MGDALILPCPACGSENGLSAKDRGDVPCRSCGGLIVFPPSLVAKKQVLACYDCLREGKAAIAHDTEFGLVAWEQAVEGVTNGAPGLRTEQFEVVTIDPAEDWYGARIPSQDLWELLRTPVFHSWQGESWLFCCSRPMTYLGGWSSVVQSLQPNDPDAFLLALFGPDDEARSWGSEPFLEGSVSLYVYRCRACGRRRATYDSD
;
A
#
# COMPACT_ATOMS: atom_id res chain seq x y z
N MET A 1 -13.05 2.13 0.89
CA MET A 1 -13.56 0.99 1.70
C MET A 1 -12.54 0.80 2.81
N GLY A 2 -12.96 0.50 4.04
CA GLY A 2 -12.00 0.05 5.08
C GLY A 2 -11.98 -1.47 5.09
N ASP A 3 -10.81 -2.09 5.19
CA ASP A 3 -10.68 -3.55 5.24
C ASP A 3 -10.76 -4.07 6.67
N ALA A 4 -10.27 -3.27 7.63
CA ALA A 4 -10.43 -3.54 9.05
C ALA A 4 -10.94 -2.31 9.81
N LEU A 5 -11.84 -2.56 10.76
CA LEU A 5 -12.27 -1.61 11.79
C LEU A 5 -11.36 -1.79 13.02
N ILE A 6 -10.78 -0.70 13.53
CA ILE A 6 -9.86 -0.79 14.66
C ILE A 6 -10.60 -0.42 15.95
N LEU A 7 -10.67 -1.35 16.89
CA LEU A 7 -11.35 -1.16 18.16
C LEU A 7 -10.43 -1.52 19.33
N PRO A 8 -10.45 -0.75 20.43
CA PRO A 8 -9.79 -1.15 21.67
C PRO A 8 -10.57 -2.31 22.31
N CYS A 9 -9.85 -3.27 22.88
CA CYS A 9 -10.43 -4.31 23.69
C CYS A 9 -11.04 -3.70 24.96
N PRO A 10 -12.31 -3.96 25.31
CA PRO A 10 -12.93 -3.41 26.50
C PRO A 10 -12.29 -3.91 27.81
N ALA A 11 -11.62 -5.07 27.77
CA ALA A 11 -10.99 -5.68 28.95
C ALA A 11 -9.57 -5.17 29.22
N CYS A 12 -8.77 -4.93 28.18
CA CYS A 12 -7.34 -4.58 28.34
C CYS A 12 -6.89 -3.32 27.60
N GLY A 13 -7.76 -2.69 26.80
CA GLY A 13 -7.46 -1.48 26.04
C GLY A 13 -6.61 -1.68 24.78
N SER A 14 -6.07 -2.87 24.51
CA SER A 14 -5.26 -3.09 23.30
C SER A 14 -6.07 -2.93 22.02
N GLU A 15 -5.47 -2.36 20.97
CA GLU A 15 -6.11 -2.19 19.66
C GLU A 15 -6.17 -3.50 18.89
N ASN A 16 -7.30 -3.75 18.22
CA ASN A 16 -7.55 -4.96 17.45
C ASN A 16 -8.26 -4.58 16.14
N GLY A 17 -7.84 -5.21 15.04
CA GLY A 17 -8.48 -5.09 13.74
C GLY A 17 -9.57 -6.12 13.58
N LEU A 18 -10.78 -5.66 13.28
CA LEU A 18 -11.93 -6.51 12.97
C LEU A 18 -12.20 -6.43 11.47
N SER A 19 -12.23 -7.58 10.79
CA SER A 19 -12.48 -7.68 9.35
C SER A 19 -13.83 -7.03 8.98
N ALA A 20 -13.79 -6.00 8.14
CA ALA A 20 -14.98 -5.31 7.64
C ALA A 20 -15.78 -6.17 6.63
N LYS A 21 -15.13 -7.22 6.09
CA LYS A 21 -15.74 -8.23 5.23
C LYS A 21 -16.52 -9.27 6.04
N ASP A 22 -15.88 -9.84 7.06
CA ASP A 22 -16.48 -10.93 7.84
C ASP A 22 -17.47 -10.41 8.87
N ARG A 23 -17.23 -9.20 9.41
CA ARG A 23 -18.12 -8.48 10.35
C ARG A 23 -18.50 -9.29 11.58
N GLY A 24 -17.59 -10.17 11.99
CA GLY A 24 -17.73 -11.03 13.15
C GLY A 24 -16.99 -10.48 14.37
N ASP A 25 -17.42 -10.94 15.53
CA ASP A 25 -16.70 -10.74 16.77
C ASP A 25 -15.37 -11.49 16.73
N VAL A 26 -14.34 -10.94 17.37
CA VAL A 26 -13.01 -11.55 17.41
C VAL A 26 -12.48 -11.61 18.84
N PRO A 27 -11.67 -12.62 19.19
CA PRO A 27 -10.95 -12.61 20.45
C PRO A 27 -9.84 -11.54 20.41
N CYS A 28 -9.67 -10.82 21.50
CA CYS A 28 -8.56 -9.89 21.65
C CYS A 28 -7.22 -10.61 21.56
N ARG A 29 -6.32 -10.12 20.71
CA ARG A 29 -4.99 -10.73 20.53
C ARG A 29 -4.11 -10.71 21.77
N SER A 30 -4.38 -9.81 22.71
CA SER A 30 -3.55 -9.62 23.92
C SER A 30 -4.07 -10.42 25.12
N CYS A 31 -5.39 -10.46 25.34
CA CYS A 31 -5.97 -11.08 26.53
C CYS A 31 -7.04 -12.15 26.24
N GLY A 32 -7.37 -12.40 24.97
CA GLY A 32 -8.42 -13.34 24.55
C GLY A 32 -9.86 -12.86 24.79
N GLY A 33 -10.08 -11.71 25.44
CA GLY A 33 -11.41 -11.17 25.69
C GLY A 33 -12.17 -10.84 24.40
N LEU A 34 -13.47 -11.13 24.37
CA LEU A 34 -14.30 -10.92 23.17
C LEU A 34 -14.42 -9.44 22.82
N ILE A 35 -14.19 -9.11 21.55
CA ILE A 35 -14.41 -7.79 20.97
C ILE A 35 -15.57 -7.91 20.00
N VAL A 36 -16.66 -7.23 20.34
CA VAL A 36 -17.91 -7.29 19.59
C VAL A 36 -17.85 -6.38 18.38
N PHE A 37 -18.17 -6.90 17.20
CA PHE A 37 -18.32 -6.09 16.01
C PHE A 37 -19.55 -5.18 16.15
N PRO A 38 -19.47 -3.87 15.89
CA PRO A 38 -20.58 -2.96 16.12
C PRO A 38 -21.85 -3.39 15.36
N PRO A 39 -22.97 -3.71 16.06
CA PRO A 39 -24.18 -4.23 15.40
C PRO A 39 -24.77 -3.28 14.36
N SER A 40 -24.59 -1.96 14.56
CA SER A 40 -25.04 -0.92 13.65
C SER A 40 -24.33 -0.94 12.28
N LEU A 41 -23.16 -1.58 12.20
CA LEU A 41 -22.36 -1.71 10.98
C LEU A 41 -22.58 -3.05 10.26
N VAL A 42 -23.03 -4.09 10.96
CA VAL A 42 -23.27 -5.42 10.38
C VAL A 42 -24.26 -5.36 9.22
N ALA A 43 -25.37 -4.64 9.40
CA ALA A 43 -26.44 -4.51 8.41
C ALA A 43 -26.13 -3.52 7.27
N LYS A 44 -25.01 -2.78 7.33
CA LYS A 44 -24.66 -1.82 6.28
C LYS A 44 -24.19 -2.54 5.03
N LYS A 45 -24.59 -2.11 3.85
CA LYS A 45 -24.07 -2.68 2.59
C LYS A 45 -22.54 -2.60 2.54
N GLN A 46 -21.98 -1.48 3.00
CA GLN A 46 -20.55 -1.22 3.02
C GLN A 46 -20.16 -0.54 4.33
N VAL A 47 -18.99 -0.89 4.85
CA VAL A 47 -18.35 -0.19 5.96
C VAL A 47 -17.41 0.87 5.37
N LEU A 48 -17.67 2.13 5.73
CA LEU A 48 -16.91 3.28 5.25
C LEU A 48 -16.29 4.01 6.45
N ALA A 49 -15.05 4.45 6.28
CA ALA A 49 -14.38 5.36 7.20
C ALA A 49 -14.21 6.71 6.52
N CYS A 50 -14.46 7.80 7.25
CA CYS A 50 -14.05 9.12 6.78
C CYS A 50 -12.53 9.26 6.86
N TYR A 51 -12.00 10.27 6.18
CA TYR A 51 -10.57 10.57 6.19
C TYR A 51 -10.02 10.76 7.61
N ASP A 52 -10.73 11.52 8.46
CA ASP A 52 -10.29 11.78 9.83
C ASP A 52 -10.22 10.49 10.67
N CYS A 53 -11.26 9.65 10.60
CA CYS A 53 -11.25 8.34 11.28
C CYS A 53 -10.12 7.44 10.78
N LEU A 54 -9.81 7.46 9.48
CA LEU A 54 -8.70 6.70 8.92
C LEU A 54 -7.36 7.23 9.45
N ARG A 55 -7.14 8.55 9.44
CA ARG A 55 -5.91 9.18 9.95
C ARG A 55 -5.72 9.00 11.45
N GLU A 56 -6.80 8.97 12.22
CA GLU A 56 -6.79 8.65 13.64
C GLU A 56 -6.53 7.16 13.93
N GLY A 57 -6.45 6.31 12.90
CA GLY A 57 -6.19 4.88 13.06
C GLY A 57 -7.41 4.05 13.49
N LYS A 58 -8.63 4.58 13.37
CA LYS A 58 -9.89 3.87 13.69
C LYS A 58 -10.32 2.88 12.60
N ALA A 59 -9.67 2.94 11.44
CA ALA A 59 -9.81 1.99 10.35
C ALA A 59 -8.44 1.74 9.73
N ALA A 60 -8.29 0.60 9.06
CA ALA A 60 -7.15 0.28 8.24
C ALA A 60 -7.61 -0.14 6.85
N ILE A 61 -6.88 0.31 5.83
CA ILE A 61 -7.07 -0.09 4.43
C ILE A 61 -5.82 -0.85 4.02
N ALA A 62 -5.99 -2.06 3.50
CA ALA A 62 -4.89 -2.86 3.02
C ALA A 62 -4.35 -2.27 1.71
N HIS A 63 -3.06 -2.39 1.50
CA HIS A 63 -2.36 -1.90 0.32
C HIS A 63 -1.49 -3.00 -0.25
N ASP A 64 -1.56 -3.21 -1.56
CA ASP A 64 -0.55 -3.94 -2.28
C ASP A 64 0.71 -3.08 -2.41
N THR A 65 1.87 -3.72 -2.33
CA THR A 65 3.17 -3.06 -2.41
C THR A 65 4.12 -3.85 -3.30
N GLU A 66 5.24 -3.26 -3.69
CA GLU A 66 6.31 -3.99 -4.40
C GLU A 66 6.94 -5.13 -3.56
N PHE A 67 6.58 -5.24 -2.27
CA PHE A 67 6.99 -6.32 -1.36
C PHE A 67 5.83 -7.20 -0.89
N GLY A 68 4.68 -7.13 -1.58
CA GLY A 68 3.47 -7.88 -1.25
C GLY A 68 2.44 -7.09 -0.43
N LEU A 69 1.30 -7.73 -0.15
CA LEU A 69 0.18 -7.14 0.57
C LEU A 69 0.58 -6.72 1.99
N VAL A 70 0.11 -5.56 2.41
CA VAL A 70 0.13 -5.09 3.79
C VAL A 70 -1.31 -4.87 4.25
N ALA A 71 -1.79 -5.72 5.15
CA ALA A 71 -3.03 -5.53 5.89
C ALA A 71 -2.75 -5.37 7.40
N TRP A 72 -3.81 -5.33 8.21
CA TRP A 72 -3.72 -5.18 9.67
C TRP A 72 -2.69 -6.12 10.31
N GLU A 73 -2.74 -7.42 9.98
CA GLU A 73 -1.85 -8.42 10.58
C GLU A 73 -0.38 -8.17 10.20
N GLN A 74 -0.11 -7.82 8.95
CA GLN A 74 1.24 -7.49 8.49
C GLN A 74 1.81 -6.25 9.19
N ALA A 75 0.99 -5.21 9.37
CA ALA A 75 1.42 -4.00 10.10
C ALA A 75 1.72 -4.29 11.57
N VAL A 76 0.92 -5.18 12.17
CA VAL A 76 1.13 -5.71 13.50
C VAL A 76 2.45 -6.48 13.62
N GLU A 77 2.74 -7.38 12.68
CA GLU A 77 3.91 -8.27 12.72
C GLU A 77 5.19 -7.57 12.27
N GLY A 78 5.07 -6.49 11.50
CA GLY A 78 6.21 -5.81 10.88
C GLY A 78 6.80 -6.60 9.71
N VAL A 79 6.00 -7.45 9.06
CA VAL A 79 6.40 -8.28 7.92
C VAL A 79 5.29 -8.26 6.89
N THR A 80 5.60 -8.02 5.62
CA THR A 80 4.61 -8.08 4.53
C THR A 80 4.13 -9.51 4.28
N ASN A 81 2.99 -9.68 3.62
CA ASN A 81 2.50 -11.02 3.23
C ASN A 81 3.40 -11.67 2.17
N GLY A 82 4.29 -10.88 1.57
CA GLY A 82 5.31 -11.35 0.65
C GLY A 82 4.86 -11.50 -0.79
N ALA A 83 5.82 -11.94 -1.60
CA ALA A 83 5.66 -12.25 -3.00
C ALA A 83 6.57 -13.44 -3.38
N PRO A 84 6.22 -14.22 -4.41
CA PRO A 84 7.05 -15.33 -4.86
C PRO A 84 8.42 -14.82 -5.33
N GLY A 85 9.47 -15.51 -4.91
CA GLY A 85 10.85 -15.18 -5.29
C GLY A 85 11.33 -13.81 -4.82
N LEU A 86 10.66 -13.15 -3.86
CA LEU A 86 11.01 -11.80 -3.42
C LEU A 86 12.49 -11.72 -3.00
N ARG A 87 13.21 -10.78 -3.61
CA ARG A 87 14.59 -10.40 -3.26
C ARG A 87 14.68 -8.89 -3.15
N THR A 88 15.37 -8.40 -2.13
CA THR A 88 15.61 -6.98 -1.93
C THR A 88 16.82 -6.76 -1.05
N GLU A 89 17.53 -5.66 -1.26
CA GLU A 89 18.60 -5.18 -0.39
C GLU A 89 18.11 -4.10 0.58
N GLN A 90 16.85 -3.63 0.43
CA GLN A 90 16.31 -2.54 1.24
C GLN A 90 15.84 -2.98 2.63
N PHE A 91 15.50 -4.27 2.78
CA PHE A 91 14.89 -4.85 3.97
C PHE A 91 15.38 -6.28 4.18
N GLU A 92 15.30 -6.75 5.43
CA GLU A 92 15.46 -8.18 5.73
C GLU A 92 14.34 -8.97 5.06
N VAL A 93 14.69 -10.05 4.36
CA VAL A 93 13.74 -10.97 3.74
C VAL A 93 13.40 -12.09 4.74
N VAL A 94 12.10 -12.33 4.95
CA VAL A 94 11.56 -13.31 5.88
C VAL A 94 10.83 -14.39 5.09
N THR A 95 11.13 -15.67 5.33
CA THR A 95 10.42 -16.78 4.71
C THR A 95 8.98 -16.85 5.23
N ILE A 96 8.00 -16.84 4.32
CA ILE A 96 6.56 -16.97 4.63
C ILE A 96 6.10 -18.39 4.34
N ASP A 97 6.31 -18.85 3.11
CA ASP A 97 6.06 -20.24 2.71
C ASP A 97 7.21 -20.72 1.81
N PRO A 98 8.12 -21.56 2.32
CA PRO A 98 9.25 -22.05 1.53
C PRO A 98 8.84 -23.04 0.44
N ALA A 99 7.68 -23.71 0.55
CA ALA A 99 7.25 -24.69 -0.45
C ALA A 99 6.76 -24.01 -1.74
N GLU A 100 6.16 -22.83 -1.59
CA GLU A 100 5.65 -22.00 -2.68
C GLU A 100 6.62 -20.86 -3.07
N ASP A 101 7.82 -20.84 -2.47
CA ASP A 101 8.85 -19.80 -2.67
C ASP A 101 8.37 -18.37 -2.31
N TRP A 102 7.50 -18.23 -1.31
CA TRP A 102 6.99 -16.94 -0.82
C TRP A 102 7.87 -16.35 0.29
N TYR A 103 8.26 -15.09 0.12
CA TYR A 103 9.01 -14.34 1.12
C TYR A 103 8.42 -12.94 1.31
N GLY A 104 8.40 -12.48 2.55
CA GLY A 104 8.01 -11.15 2.98
C GLY A 104 9.22 -10.27 3.28
N ALA A 105 9.00 -8.96 3.36
CA ALA A 105 9.99 -8.00 3.81
C ALA A 105 9.70 -7.57 5.24
N ARG A 106 10.72 -7.56 6.12
CA ARG A 106 10.61 -6.97 7.45
C ARG A 106 10.71 -5.46 7.35
N ILE A 107 9.60 -4.80 7.64
CA ILE A 107 9.46 -3.34 7.55
C ILE A 107 9.07 -2.81 8.92
N PRO A 108 9.65 -1.68 9.39
CA PRO A 108 9.24 -1.10 10.66
C PRO A 108 7.72 -0.91 10.74
N SER A 109 7.08 -1.46 11.78
CA SER A 109 5.62 -1.45 11.92
C SER A 109 5.02 -0.05 11.81
N GLN A 110 5.72 0.99 12.27
CA GLN A 110 5.28 2.39 12.14
C GLN A 110 5.02 2.81 10.69
N ASP A 111 5.84 2.32 9.75
CA ASP A 111 5.75 2.66 8.33
C ASP A 111 4.59 1.89 7.68
N LEU A 112 4.37 0.63 8.10
CA LEU A 112 3.20 -0.16 7.68
C LEU A 112 1.89 0.46 8.22
N TRP A 113 1.88 0.94 9.47
CA TRP A 113 0.72 1.63 10.03
C TRP A 113 0.39 2.93 9.29
N GLU A 114 1.40 3.71 8.92
CA GLU A 114 1.18 4.91 8.13
C GLU A 114 0.58 4.59 6.76
N LEU A 115 1.03 3.49 6.14
CA LEU A 115 0.45 3.00 4.88
C LEU A 115 -1.03 2.62 5.05
N LEU A 116 -1.38 1.85 6.08
CA LEU A 116 -2.78 1.46 6.35
C LEU A 116 -3.71 2.64 6.64
N ARG A 117 -3.16 3.79 7.03
CA ARG A 117 -3.88 5.06 7.26
C ARG A 117 -3.87 5.98 6.05
N THR A 118 -3.47 5.47 4.89
CA THR A 118 -3.45 6.20 3.64
C THR A 118 -4.64 5.76 2.77
N PRO A 119 -5.44 6.69 2.23
CA PRO A 119 -6.49 6.34 1.28
C PRO A 119 -5.93 5.67 0.03
N VAL A 120 -6.70 4.75 -0.53
CA VAL A 120 -6.45 4.18 -1.86
C VAL A 120 -6.68 5.22 -2.95
N PHE A 121 -6.06 5.01 -4.10
CA PHE A 121 -6.34 5.77 -5.33
C PHE A 121 -6.85 4.83 -6.42
N HIS A 122 -7.48 5.40 -7.44
CA HIS A 122 -8.03 4.61 -8.54
C HIS A 122 -6.96 4.34 -9.60
N SER A 123 -6.67 3.07 -9.84
CA SER A 123 -5.93 2.54 -10.99
C SER A 123 -6.71 1.39 -11.63
N TRP A 124 -6.40 1.11 -12.89
CA TRP A 124 -7.01 0.06 -13.70
C TRP A 124 -6.37 -1.31 -13.45
N GLN A 125 -5.03 -1.40 -13.37
CA GLN A 125 -4.32 -2.66 -13.16
C GLN A 125 -3.99 -2.96 -11.69
N GLY A 126 -4.56 -2.16 -10.77
CA GLY A 126 -4.33 -2.29 -9.33
C GLY A 126 -3.28 -1.30 -8.81
N GLU A 127 -3.30 -1.06 -7.51
CA GLU A 127 -2.33 -0.17 -6.86
C GLU A 127 -1.13 -0.98 -6.40
N SER A 128 0.08 -0.42 -6.52
CA SER A 128 1.27 -1.00 -5.92
C SER A 128 2.09 0.11 -5.30
N TRP A 129 2.12 0.14 -3.97
CA TRP A 129 2.83 1.16 -3.22
C TRP A 129 4.34 0.94 -3.30
N LEU A 130 5.06 1.99 -3.67
CA LEU A 130 6.51 1.95 -3.84
C LEU A 130 7.26 2.43 -2.59
N PHE A 131 8.48 1.92 -2.44
CA PHE A 131 9.41 2.21 -1.36
C PHE A 131 10.71 2.82 -1.89
N CYS A 132 11.35 3.64 -1.07
CA CYS A 132 12.68 4.16 -1.34
C CYS A 132 13.33 4.62 -0.03
N CYS A 133 14.63 4.36 0.13
CA CYS A 133 15.35 4.60 1.39
C CYS A 133 14.70 3.87 2.57
N SER A 134 14.26 2.62 2.32
CA SER A 134 13.61 1.74 3.30
C SER A 134 12.36 2.35 3.97
N ARG A 135 11.59 3.14 3.22
CA ARG A 135 10.31 3.74 3.66
C ARG A 135 9.29 3.78 2.52
N PRO A 136 7.98 3.71 2.82
CA PRO A 136 6.93 3.97 1.84
C PRO A 136 7.10 5.38 1.24
N MET A 137 6.95 5.49 -0.07
CA MET A 137 7.01 6.77 -0.76
C MET A 137 5.66 7.50 -0.64
N THR A 138 5.68 8.83 -0.78
CA THR A 138 4.45 9.64 -0.79
C THR A 138 3.86 9.69 -2.19
N TYR A 139 2.62 9.28 -2.35
CA TYR A 139 1.88 9.43 -3.61
C TYR A 139 1.64 10.91 -3.92
N LEU A 140 1.92 11.31 -5.17
CA LEU A 140 1.79 12.68 -5.67
C LEU A 140 0.57 12.87 -6.59
N GLY A 141 -0.04 11.79 -7.06
CA GLY A 141 -1.15 11.84 -8.01
C GLY A 141 -0.86 11.10 -9.32
N GLY A 142 -1.92 10.98 -10.13
CA GLY A 142 -1.88 10.41 -11.46
C GLY A 142 -1.53 11.46 -12.51
N TRP A 143 -0.65 11.12 -13.47
CA TRP A 143 -0.32 11.94 -14.62
C TRP A 143 -0.76 11.24 -15.90
N SER A 144 -1.74 11.82 -16.59
CA SER A 144 -2.26 11.31 -17.87
C SER A 144 -1.57 11.91 -19.10
N SER A 145 -0.87 13.04 -18.93
CA SER A 145 0.04 13.58 -19.95
C SER A 145 1.24 14.21 -19.24
N VAL A 146 2.40 13.56 -19.33
CA VAL A 146 3.64 14.03 -18.71
C VAL A 146 4.10 15.36 -19.34
N VAL A 147 3.86 15.55 -20.64
CA VAL A 147 4.10 16.82 -21.34
C VAL A 147 3.32 17.95 -20.68
N GLN A 148 2.01 17.78 -20.49
CA GLN A 148 1.17 18.85 -19.93
C GLN A 148 1.46 19.08 -18.45
N SER A 149 1.77 18.02 -17.71
CA SER A 149 1.91 18.09 -16.25
C SER A 149 3.28 18.62 -15.80
N LEU A 150 4.35 18.39 -16.57
CA LEU A 150 5.71 18.68 -16.13
C LEU A 150 6.59 19.44 -17.11
N GLN A 151 6.27 19.41 -18.41
CA GLN A 151 7.10 20.00 -19.47
C GLN A 151 8.62 19.74 -19.27
N PRO A 152 9.07 18.47 -19.18
CA PRO A 152 10.49 18.18 -19.00
C PRO A 152 11.29 18.59 -20.24
N ASN A 153 12.51 19.10 -20.03
CA ASN A 153 13.42 19.46 -21.13
C ASN A 153 13.87 18.23 -21.95
N ASP A 154 13.97 17.08 -21.28
CA ASP A 154 14.30 15.78 -21.89
C ASP A 154 13.30 14.74 -21.34
N PRO A 155 12.19 14.48 -22.07
CA PRO A 155 11.17 13.55 -21.64
C PRO A 155 11.67 12.11 -21.46
N ASP A 156 12.55 11.63 -22.34
CA ASP A 156 13.05 10.26 -22.31
C ASP A 156 13.92 10.04 -21.08
N ALA A 157 14.91 10.93 -20.84
CA ALA A 157 15.76 10.83 -19.66
C ALA A 157 14.94 10.97 -18.35
N PHE A 158 13.91 11.81 -18.36
CA PHE A 158 13.01 11.97 -17.23
C PHE A 158 12.24 10.68 -16.93
N LEU A 159 11.62 10.06 -17.94
CA LEU A 159 10.83 8.83 -17.79
C LEU A 159 11.71 7.64 -17.39
N LEU A 160 12.90 7.49 -17.99
CA LEU A 160 13.88 6.48 -17.61
C LEU A 160 14.29 6.58 -16.13
N ALA A 161 14.25 7.78 -15.53
CA ALA A 161 14.58 7.96 -14.12
C ALA A 161 13.44 7.54 -13.16
N LEU A 162 12.20 7.46 -13.63
CA LEU A 162 11.04 7.08 -12.83
C LEU A 162 10.95 5.56 -12.59
N PHE A 163 11.46 4.75 -13.51
CA PHE A 163 11.29 3.31 -13.48
C PHE A 163 12.54 2.57 -13.00
N GLY A 164 12.34 1.40 -12.38
CA GLY A 164 13.43 0.51 -11.97
C GLY A 164 14.21 -0.01 -13.18
N PRO A 165 15.50 -0.36 -13.07
CA PRO A 165 16.34 -0.72 -14.24
C PRO A 165 15.75 -1.80 -15.15
N ASP A 166 15.04 -2.77 -14.58
CA ASP A 166 14.47 -3.94 -15.27
C ASP A 166 12.99 -3.77 -15.63
N ASP A 167 12.43 -2.58 -15.43
CA ASP A 167 11.03 -2.26 -15.72
C ASP A 167 10.79 -2.13 -17.24
N GLU A 168 9.80 -2.83 -17.77
CA GLU A 168 9.53 -2.87 -19.21
C GLU A 168 9.19 -1.51 -19.80
N ALA A 169 8.60 -0.60 -19.00
CA ALA A 169 8.23 0.74 -19.42
C ALA A 169 9.43 1.56 -19.90
N ARG A 170 10.65 1.20 -19.45
CA ARG A 170 11.89 1.82 -19.93
C ARG A 170 12.18 1.57 -21.41
N SER A 171 11.59 0.53 -22.00
CA SER A 171 11.78 0.16 -23.41
C SER A 171 10.81 0.85 -24.36
N TRP A 172 9.75 1.48 -23.85
CA TRP A 172 8.66 2.04 -24.66
C TRP A 172 8.97 3.42 -25.24
N GLY A 173 10.03 4.08 -24.78
CA GLY A 173 10.31 5.47 -25.11
C GLY A 173 9.27 6.43 -24.50
N SER A 174 9.38 7.73 -24.78
CA SER A 174 8.47 8.72 -24.21
C SER A 174 7.08 8.77 -24.85
N GLU A 175 6.96 8.44 -26.14
CA GLU A 175 5.74 8.67 -26.94
C GLU A 175 4.43 8.23 -26.25
N PRO A 176 4.29 7.00 -25.72
CA PRO A 176 3.03 6.55 -25.11
C PRO A 176 2.59 7.40 -23.90
N PHE A 177 3.55 7.92 -23.14
CA PHE A 177 3.32 8.76 -21.97
C PHE A 177 3.00 10.22 -22.34
N LEU A 178 3.43 10.67 -23.54
CA LEU A 178 3.15 12.01 -24.05
C LEU A 178 1.74 12.08 -24.66
N GLU A 179 1.35 11.03 -25.39
CA GLU A 179 0.06 10.89 -26.06
C GLU A 179 -1.09 10.53 -25.10
N GLY A 180 -0.75 10.07 -23.89
CA GLY A 180 -1.71 9.73 -22.84
C GLY A 180 -2.36 8.35 -23.01
N SER A 181 -1.73 7.47 -23.80
CA SER A 181 -2.10 6.05 -23.87
C SER A 181 -1.62 5.27 -22.64
N VAL A 182 -0.74 5.87 -21.82
CA VAL A 182 -0.27 5.33 -20.54
C VAL A 182 -0.47 6.37 -19.44
N SER A 183 -1.13 5.96 -18.35
CA SER A 183 -1.29 6.77 -17.14
C SER A 183 -0.20 6.43 -16.12
N LEU A 184 0.44 7.44 -15.53
CA LEU A 184 1.44 7.25 -14.48
C LEU A 184 0.88 7.54 -13.10
N TYR A 185 1.23 6.73 -12.10
CA TYR A 185 0.96 6.98 -10.69
C TYR A 185 2.27 7.28 -10.00
N VAL A 186 2.47 8.53 -9.60
CA VAL A 186 3.81 9.01 -9.23
C VAL A 186 3.97 9.13 -7.74
N TYR A 187 5.14 8.71 -7.27
CA TYR A 187 5.53 8.73 -5.87
C TYR A 187 6.82 9.52 -5.69
N ARG A 188 7.00 10.10 -4.50
CA ARG A 188 8.23 10.79 -4.10
C ARG A 188 8.76 10.25 -2.78
N CYS A 189 10.04 9.92 -2.75
CA CYS A 189 10.75 9.60 -1.52
C CYS A 189 10.91 10.88 -0.69
N ARG A 190 10.47 10.84 0.57
CA ARG A 190 10.64 11.99 1.47
C ARG A 190 12.08 12.20 1.95
N ALA A 191 12.92 11.16 1.89
CA ALA A 191 14.31 11.23 2.34
C ALA A 191 15.24 11.80 1.26
N CYS A 192 15.24 11.23 0.06
CA CYS A 192 16.16 11.62 -1.02
C CYS A 192 15.51 12.46 -2.13
N GLY A 193 14.18 12.64 -2.10
CA GLY A 193 13.45 13.40 -3.12
C GLY A 193 13.26 12.67 -4.46
N ARG A 194 13.87 11.49 -4.65
CA ARG A 194 13.72 10.66 -5.85
C ARG A 194 12.24 10.37 -6.14
N ARG A 195 11.89 10.41 -7.42
CA ARG A 195 10.56 10.03 -7.90
C ARG A 195 10.60 8.62 -8.49
N ARG A 196 9.51 7.89 -8.31
CA ARG A 196 9.24 6.60 -8.98
C ARG A 196 7.79 6.61 -9.45
N ALA A 197 7.44 5.75 -10.40
CA ALA A 197 6.07 5.63 -10.87
C ALA A 197 5.69 4.16 -11.08
N THR A 198 4.41 3.84 -10.87
CA THR A 198 3.74 2.71 -11.53
C THR A 198 2.93 3.26 -12.71
N TYR A 199 2.42 2.39 -13.56
CA TYR A 199 1.68 2.80 -14.75
C TYR A 199 0.49 1.87 -15.00
N ASP A 200 -0.49 2.41 -15.73
CA ASP A 200 -1.54 1.64 -16.40
C ASP A 200 -1.50 1.96 -17.90
N SER A 201 -1.72 0.95 -18.73
CA SER A 201 -1.92 1.10 -20.17
C SER A 201 -3.22 0.41 -20.57
N ASP A 202 -3.87 0.94 -21.61
CA ASP A 202 -4.99 0.28 -22.31
C ASP A 202 -4.56 -1.03 -23.01
#